data_AF-A0A0V0JAM7-F1
#
_entry.id   AF-A0A0V0JAM7-F1
#
_cell.length_a   1.000
_cell.length_b   1.000
_cell.length_c   1.000
_cell.angle_alpha   90.00
_cell.angle_beta   90.00
_cell.angle_gamma   90.00
#
_symmetry.space_group_name_H-M   'P 1'
#
loop_
_entity.id
_entity.type
_entity.pdbx_description
1 polymer ?
#
loop_
_entity_poly.entity_id
_entity_poly.type
_entity_poly.pdbx_seq_one_letter_code
_entity_poly.pdbx_strand_id
1 'polypeptide(L)'
;MDRIRDSLAYFDQNNTEHAEHSRLNALFSNGLKSLQKLFDETLQNAFAPILPERLYKLVEKEDTISIAEDQPSEAAGPELEQVSPEVTQRLQQISAWLRKVDSSNMAAQRFQKTDGPRLPDSLNRYCDFRKDLMRLSLVRLREYQKTQENSAPSGRSRIGVSNRSLDLVPPGRKRPPNKAYGLVWDANSRRGMAEGEDLDSEHYNTSLSAFILLFENDRSLLDRLKLSSNSHEARFACITICKGAANDLLSEGNLLVRLMNRATGRGEFHMIISLLVVLRRFSELAKSFTENLKILAPYSQPFNDLVHRLRVQSRQTLDSFVQQLSPTAGGNLVPPDATVHELASNALLFLEKLMEYESIVDVILVWDEASFPPEASIDYLASLTSNCVKGRAAAFGSYILQVVAAVIANIDKKSENYPEDIQKLVFQMNNVQYIIKTLQSTGLHEQLSLYENSAIDKFQNLLQDRKKFYVRG
;
A
#
# COMPACT_ATOMS: atom_id res chain seq x y z
N MET A 1 -28.71 -26.35 33.06
CA MET A 1 -27.90 -25.26 33.63
C MET A 1 -28.73 -24.30 34.48
N ASP A 2 -29.88 -23.77 34.01
CA ASP A 2 -30.70 -22.86 34.83
C ASP A 2 -31.12 -23.45 36.18
N ARG A 3 -31.55 -24.71 36.24
CA ARG A 3 -31.86 -25.39 37.51
C ARG A 3 -30.68 -25.40 38.49
N ILE A 4 -29.46 -25.61 38.01
CA ILE A 4 -28.25 -25.60 38.84
C ILE A 4 -27.99 -24.17 39.36
N ARG A 5 -28.16 -23.15 38.52
CA ARG A 5 -28.04 -21.74 38.93
C ARG A 5 -29.07 -21.39 40.01
N ASP A 6 -30.32 -21.77 39.82
CA ASP A 6 -31.39 -21.45 40.78
C ASP A 6 -31.16 -22.19 42.12
N SER A 7 -30.65 -23.42 42.08
CA SER A 7 -30.20 -24.14 43.29
C SER A 7 -29.00 -23.47 43.97
N LEU A 8 -28.03 -22.97 43.21
CA LEU A 8 -26.89 -22.22 43.75
C LEU A 8 -27.35 -20.93 44.45
N ALA A 9 -28.25 -20.16 43.82
CA ALA A 9 -28.82 -18.97 44.43
C ALA A 9 -29.60 -19.27 45.73
N TYR A 10 -30.28 -20.42 45.81
CA TYR A 10 -30.90 -20.88 47.04
C TYR A 10 -29.87 -21.18 48.14
N PHE A 11 -28.79 -21.89 47.82
CA PHE A 11 -27.74 -22.18 48.80
C PHE A 11 -26.97 -20.92 49.23
N ASP A 12 -26.71 -19.99 48.32
CA ASP A 12 -26.09 -18.69 48.61
C ASP A 12 -26.88 -17.87 49.63
N GLN A 13 -28.22 -18.01 49.65
CA GLN A 13 -29.10 -17.31 50.58
C GLN A 13 -29.29 -18.04 51.93
N ASN A 14 -29.10 -19.35 51.96
CA ASN A 14 -29.46 -20.18 53.13
C ASN A 14 -28.24 -20.80 53.84
N ASN A 15 -27.34 -21.47 53.10
CA ASN A 15 -26.15 -22.12 53.67
C ASN A 15 -25.08 -22.38 52.61
N THR A 16 -24.01 -21.60 52.63
CA THR A 16 -22.86 -21.68 51.72
C THR A 16 -21.81 -22.71 52.13
N GLU A 17 -21.81 -23.19 53.39
CA GLU A 17 -20.83 -24.17 53.89
C GLU A 17 -21.25 -25.62 53.62
N HIS A 18 -22.43 -25.83 53.04
CA HIS A 18 -22.93 -27.16 52.72
C HIS A 18 -22.13 -27.80 51.57
N ALA A 19 -21.73 -29.07 51.71
CA ALA A 19 -20.90 -29.78 50.72
C ALA A 19 -21.54 -29.79 49.30
N GLU A 20 -22.87 -29.81 49.22
CA GLU A 20 -23.60 -29.75 47.94
C GLU A 20 -23.47 -28.40 47.22
N HIS A 21 -23.25 -27.29 47.93
CA HIS A 21 -23.00 -25.99 47.30
C HIS A 21 -21.70 -26.02 46.50
N SER A 22 -20.63 -26.57 47.08
CA SER A 22 -19.34 -26.76 46.41
C SER A 22 -19.46 -27.69 45.19
N ARG A 23 -20.20 -28.80 45.32
CA ARG A 23 -20.43 -29.76 44.23
C ARG A 23 -21.23 -29.15 43.08
N LEU A 24 -22.28 -28.39 43.38
CA LEU A 24 -23.08 -27.68 42.38
C LEU A 24 -22.28 -26.58 41.68
N ASN A 25 -21.41 -25.86 42.40
CA ASN A 25 -20.52 -24.87 41.83
C ASN A 25 -19.50 -25.49 40.85
N ALA A 26 -18.92 -26.64 41.21
CA ALA A 26 -18.03 -27.37 40.33
C ALA A 26 -18.77 -27.87 39.06
N LEU A 27 -19.98 -28.42 39.22
CA LEU A 27 -20.81 -28.88 38.11
C LEU A 27 -21.22 -27.72 37.19
N PHE A 28 -21.61 -26.59 37.76
CA PHE A 28 -21.94 -25.37 37.01
C PHE A 28 -20.72 -24.86 36.24
N SER A 29 -19.55 -24.79 36.88
CA SER A 29 -18.31 -24.37 36.24
C SER A 29 -17.92 -25.28 35.07
N ASN A 30 -18.07 -26.59 35.23
CA ASN A 30 -17.83 -27.55 34.14
C ASN A 30 -18.84 -27.42 33.00
N GLY A 31 -20.11 -27.17 33.32
CA GLY A 31 -21.16 -26.91 32.34
C GLY A 31 -20.91 -25.62 31.55
N LEU A 32 -20.45 -24.56 32.22
CA LEU A 32 -20.05 -23.29 31.57
C LEU A 32 -18.91 -23.52 30.57
N LYS A 33 -17.84 -24.21 30.99
CA LYS A 33 -16.72 -24.58 30.11
C LYS A 33 -17.17 -25.41 28.91
N SER A 34 -18.08 -26.36 29.12
CA SER A 34 -18.62 -27.20 28.04
C SER A 34 -19.45 -26.38 27.04
N LEU A 35 -20.21 -25.40 27.53
CA LEU A 35 -21.02 -24.51 26.69
C LEU A 35 -20.16 -23.50 25.92
N GLN A 36 -19.09 -22.97 26.54
CA GLN A 36 -18.05 -22.20 25.84
C GLN A 36 -17.37 -23.04 24.76
N LYS A 37 -17.00 -24.29 25.08
CA LYS A 37 -16.40 -25.21 24.09
C LYS A 37 -17.35 -25.48 22.92
N LEU A 38 -18.64 -25.72 23.19
CA LEU A 38 -19.64 -25.92 22.15
C LEU A 38 -19.80 -24.67 21.26
N PHE A 39 -19.69 -23.47 21.84
CA PHE A 39 -19.67 -22.22 21.08
C PHE A 39 -18.49 -22.20 20.11
N ASP A 40 -17.28 -22.45 20.62
CA ASP A 40 -16.05 -22.45 19.83
C ASP A 40 -16.08 -23.53 18.73
N GLU A 41 -16.56 -24.74 19.03
CA GLU A 41 -16.77 -25.83 18.06
C GLU A 41 -17.81 -25.43 16.99
N THR A 42 -18.87 -24.71 17.36
CA THR A 42 -19.87 -24.22 16.39
C THR A 42 -19.26 -23.20 15.45
N LEU A 43 -18.39 -22.31 15.94
CA LEU A 43 -17.68 -21.34 15.09
C LEU A 43 -16.70 -22.04 14.13
N GLN A 44 -15.89 -22.98 14.64
CA GLN A 44 -14.91 -23.72 13.84
C GLN A 44 -15.55 -24.53 12.72
N ASN A 45 -16.73 -25.11 12.96
CA ASN A 45 -17.45 -25.88 11.94
C ASN A 45 -18.17 -25.00 10.92
N ALA A 46 -18.55 -23.77 11.30
CA ALA A 46 -19.33 -22.88 10.46
C ALA A 46 -18.46 -21.98 9.56
N PHE A 47 -17.26 -21.64 9.99
CA PHE A 47 -16.44 -20.62 9.37
C PHE A 47 -15.05 -21.18 9.03
N ALA A 48 -14.61 -20.89 7.81
CA ALA A 48 -13.28 -21.23 7.32
C ALA A 48 -12.64 -20.01 6.65
N PRO A 49 -11.30 -19.93 6.59
CA PRO A 49 -10.63 -18.89 5.83
C PRO A 49 -11.10 -18.87 4.38
N ILE A 50 -11.33 -17.68 3.84
CA ILE A 50 -11.78 -17.53 2.45
C ILE A 50 -10.71 -18.10 1.52
N LEU A 51 -11.15 -18.84 0.50
CA LEU A 51 -10.23 -19.42 -0.49
C LEU A 51 -9.41 -18.30 -1.16
N PRO A 52 -8.06 -18.38 -1.17
CA PRO A 52 -7.19 -17.35 -1.73
C PRO A 52 -7.53 -16.97 -3.17
N GLU A 53 -7.83 -17.96 -4.00
CA GLU A 53 -8.24 -17.78 -5.41
C GLU A 53 -9.52 -16.95 -5.55
N ARG A 54 -10.49 -17.18 -4.66
CA ARG A 54 -11.76 -16.44 -4.66
C ARG A 54 -11.53 -15.02 -4.19
N LEU A 55 -10.76 -14.84 -3.12
CA LEU A 55 -10.45 -13.53 -2.56
C LEU A 55 -9.66 -12.68 -3.55
N TYR A 56 -8.65 -13.26 -4.20
CA TYR A 56 -7.86 -12.61 -5.26
C TYR A 56 -8.74 -12.14 -6.42
N LYS A 57 -9.62 -13.00 -6.95
CA LYS A 57 -10.57 -12.64 -8.02
C LYS A 57 -11.57 -11.56 -7.62
N LEU A 58 -11.96 -11.49 -6.34
CA LEU A 58 -12.86 -10.44 -5.86
C LEU A 58 -12.14 -9.09 -5.82
N VAL A 59 -10.90 -9.07 -5.35
CA VAL A 59 -10.05 -7.87 -5.38
C VAL A 59 -9.86 -7.38 -6.83
N GLU A 60 -9.51 -8.26 -7.77
CA GLU A 60 -9.35 -7.88 -9.19
C GLU A 60 -10.65 -7.35 -9.82
N LYS A 61 -11.82 -7.85 -9.41
CA LYS A 61 -13.11 -7.37 -9.92
C LYS A 61 -13.47 -6.00 -9.38
N GLU A 62 -13.18 -5.74 -8.10
CA GLU A 62 -13.37 -4.42 -7.50
C GLU A 62 -12.54 -3.36 -8.25
N ASP A 63 -11.34 -3.73 -8.73
CA ASP A 63 -10.49 -2.87 -9.57
C ASP A 63 -11.17 -2.48 -10.90
N THR A 64 -11.98 -3.36 -11.49
CA THR A 64 -12.70 -3.06 -12.74
C THR A 64 -13.94 -2.19 -12.52
N ILE A 65 -14.55 -2.24 -11.34
CA ILE A 65 -15.75 -1.46 -11.00
C ILE A 65 -15.37 -0.02 -10.62
N SER A 66 -14.24 0.18 -9.94
CA SER A 66 -13.73 1.50 -9.57
C SER A 66 -13.31 2.39 -10.75
N ILE A 67 -13.12 1.83 -11.96
CA ILE A 67 -12.78 2.58 -13.18
C ILE A 67 -14.04 3.09 -13.92
N ALA A 68 -15.22 2.56 -13.59
CA ALA A 68 -16.49 2.96 -14.17
C ALA A 68 -17.33 3.72 -13.14
N GLU A 69 -17.00 5.00 -12.90
CA GLU A 69 -17.80 5.85 -12.00
C GLU A 69 -19.28 5.98 -12.46
N ASP A 70 -20.16 6.21 -11.47
CA ASP A 70 -21.56 6.66 -11.57
C ASP A 70 -22.67 5.66 -11.94
N GLN A 71 -22.80 4.56 -11.18
CA GLN A 71 -24.11 3.97 -10.90
C GLN A 71 -24.28 3.76 -9.39
N PRO A 72 -25.34 4.30 -8.75
CA PRO A 72 -25.69 3.94 -7.38
C PRO A 72 -26.29 2.54 -7.42
N SER A 73 -25.45 1.50 -7.40
CA SER A 73 -25.95 0.15 -7.16
C SER A 73 -26.26 0.02 -5.67
N GLU A 74 -27.51 0.30 -5.31
CA GLU A 74 -28.17 -0.39 -4.19
C GLU A 74 -28.21 -1.89 -4.53
N ALA A 75 -27.09 -2.58 -4.32
CA ALA A 75 -27.02 -4.02 -4.32
C ALA A 75 -26.03 -4.39 -3.24
N ALA A 76 -26.53 -5.02 -2.18
CA ALA A 76 -25.70 -5.69 -1.19
C ALA A 76 -24.57 -6.44 -1.92
N GLY A 77 -23.33 -6.11 -1.60
CA GLY A 77 -22.16 -6.77 -2.18
C GLY A 77 -22.30 -8.30 -2.10
N PRO A 78 -21.71 -9.05 -3.04
CA PRO A 78 -21.87 -10.50 -3.07
C PRO A 78 -21.44 -11.08 -1.72
N GLU A 79 -22.34 -11.75 -1.02
CA GLU A 79 -22.05 -12.30 0.30
C GLU A 79 -20.79 -13.17 0.25
N LEU A 80 -19.73 -12.75 0.96
CA LEU A 80 -18.48 -13.51 0.99
C LEU A 80 -18.69 -14.85 1.73
N GLU A 81 -19.48 -14.84 2.80
CA GLU A 81 -19.80 -16.01 3.61
C GLU A 81 -21.32 -16.18 3.85
N GLN A 82 -21.85 -17.36 3.53
CA GLN A 82 -23.22 -17.74 3.88
C GLN A 82 -23.22 -18.54 5.18
N VAL A 83 -24.15 -18.22 6.08
CA VAL A 83 -24.30 -18.90 7.38
C VAL A 83 -25.68 -19.53 7.46
N SER A 84 -25.73 -20.83 7.76
CA SER A 84 -27.00 -21.55 7.94
C SER A 84 -27.82 -20.93 9.09
N PRO A 85 -29.16 -20.84 8.96
CA PRO A 85 -30.02 -20.34 10.04
C PRO A 85 -29.89 -21.17 11.33
N GLU A 86 -29.61 -22.47 11.22
CA GLU A 86 -29.42 -23.36 12.38
C GLU A 86 -28.19 -22.97 13.21
N VAL A 87 -27.09 -22.64 12.53
CA VAL A 87 -25.84 -22.18 13.18
C VAL A 87 -26.07 -20.83 13.85
N THR A 88 -26.72 -19.90 13.14
CA THR A 88 -27.06 -18.58 13.68
C THR A 88 -27.91 -18.70 14.95
N GLN A 89 -28.97 -19.51 14.91
CA GLN A 89 -29.84 -19.73 16.07
C GLN A 89 -29.07 -20.35 17.24
N ARG A 90 -28.19 -21.33 16.97
CA ARG A 90 -27.36 -21.97 18.01
C ARG A 90 -26.42 -20.96 18.67
N LEU A 91 -25.69 -20.16 17.89
CA LEU A 91 -24.78 -19.13 18.40
C LEU A 91 -25.55 -18.06 19.21
N GLN A 92 -26.74 -17.67 18.76
CA GLN A 92 -27.62 -16.73 19.48
C GLN A 92 -28.10 -17.31 20.82
N GLN A 93 -28.54 -18.56 20.85
CA GLN A 93 -29.01 -19.21 22.09
C GLN A 93 -27.87 -19.32 23.12
N ILE A 94 -26.70 -19.78 22.69
CA ILE A 94 -25.53 -19.93 23.56
C ILE A 94 -25.04 -18.57 24.07
N SER A 95 -24.93 -17.57 23.19
CA SER A 95 -24.49 -16.22 23.57
C SER A 95 -25.50 -15.51 24.48
N ALA A 96 -26.81 -15.62 24.22
CA ALA A 96 -27.84 -15.07 25.09
C ALA A 96 -27.80 -15.70 26.50
N TRP A 97 -27.57 -17.01 26.58
CA TRP A 97 -27.44 -17.69 27.86
C TRP A 97 -26.17 -17.26 28.61
N LEU A 98 -25.02 -17.17 27.94
CA LEU A 98 -23.76 -16.69 28.54
C LEU A 98 -23.88 -15.24 29.04
N ARG A 99 -24.49 -14.35 28.26
CA ARG A 99 -24.74 -12.96 28.65
C ARG A 99 -25.58 -12.85 29.92
N LYS A 100 -26.59 -13.73 30.08
CA LYS A 100 -27.42 -13.79 31.29
C LYS A 100 -26.59 -14.15 32.52
N VAL A 101 -25.64 -15.08 32.39
CA VAL A 101 -24.73 -15.49 33.47
C VAL A 101 -23.71 -14.41 33.80
N ASP A 102 -23.11 -13.77 32.80
CA ASP A 102 -22.18 -12.67 32.99
C ASP A 102 -22.84 -11.49 33.73
N SER A 103 -24.08 -11.16 33.36
CA SER A 103 -24.85 -10.10 34.03
C SER A 103 -25.12 -10.39 35.51
N SER A 104 -25.37 -11.65 35.88
CA SER A 104 -25.52 -12.05 37.28
C SER A 104 -24.21 -12.01 38.08
N ASN A 105 -23.08 -12.34 37.44
CA ASN A 105 -21.77 -12.34 38.10
C ASN A 105 -21.16 -10.92 38.19
N MET A 106 -21.48 -10.04 37.24
CA MET A 106 -21.03 -8.64 37.22
C MET A 106 -21.62 -7.80 38.37
N ALA A 107 -22.78 -8.18 38.92
CA ALA A 107 -23.30 -7.57 40.14
C ALA A 107 -22.36 -7.81 41.35
N ALA A 108 -21.64 -8.93 41.37
CA ALA A 108 -20.67 -9.28 42.41
C ALA A 108 -19.26 -8.72 42.16
N GLN A 109 -18.88 -8.43 40.91
CA GLN A 109 -17.54 -7.92 40.53
C GLN A 109 -17.41 -6.39 40.47
N ARG A 110 -18.48 -5.63 40.80
CA ARG A 110 -18.49 -4.15 40.80
C ARG A 110 -17.43 -3.46 41.68
N PHE A 111 -16.70 -4.21 42.53
CA PHE A 111 -15.68 -3.69 43.45
C PHE A 111 -14.23 -3.83 42.97
N GLN A 112 -13.95 -4.40 41.81
CA GLN A 112 -12.58 -4.46 41.27
C GLN A 112 -12.40 -3.43 40.14
N LYS A 113 -11.83 -2.28 40.51
CA LYS A 113 -11.43 -1.19 39.59
C LYS A 113 -10.25 -1.64 38.72
N THR A 114 -10.49 -2.27 37.58
CA THR A 114 -9.51 -2.34 36.47
C THR A 114 -10.21 -2.54 35.12
N ASP A 115 -10.05 -1.53 34.27
CA ASP A 115 -10.04 -1.56 32.79
C ASP A 115 -11.32 -1.71 31.98
N GLY A 116 -11.75 -0.56 31.42
CA GLY A 116 -12.40 -0.40 30.11
C GLY A 116 -13.77 -1.06 29.89
N PRO A 117 -14.45 -0.74 28.77
CA PRO A 117 -15.61 -1.51 28.33
C PRO A 117 -15.16 -2.93 27.95
N ARG A 118 -15.56 -3.94 28.71
CA ARG A 118 -15.30 -5.36 28.39
C ARG A 118 -16.46 -5.92 27.59
N LEU A 119 -16.17 -6.56 26.46
CA LEU A 119 -17.16 -7.35 25.73
C LEU A 119 -17.59 -8.55 26.59
N PRO A 120 -18.85 -9.01 26.46
CA PRO A 120 -19.27 -10.29 27.02
C PRO A 120 -18.39 -11.43 26.51
N ASP A 121 -18.16 -12.46 27.33
CA ASP A 121 -17.19 -13.53 27.03
C ASP A 121 -17.47 -14.19 25.67
N SER A 122 -18.75 -14.47 25.38
CA SER A 122 -19.19 -15.04 24.09
C SER A 122 -18.84 -14.16 22.89
N LEU A 123 -19.03 -12.84 23.01
CA LEU A 123 -18.71 -11.90 21.93
C LEU A 123 -17.20 -11.72 21.79
N ASN A 124 -16.46 -11.73 22.90
CA ASN A 124 -15.00 -11.70 22.86
C ASN A 124 -14.41 -12.94 22.16
N ARG A 125 -14.90 -14.15 22.47
CA ARG A 125 -14.51 -15.40 21.78
C ARG A 125 -14.78 -15.35 20.28
N TYR A 126 -15.95 -14.87 19.89
CA TYR A 126 -16.28 -14.64 18.49
C TYR A 126 -15.26 -13.69 17.83
N CYS A 127 -14.97 -12.55 18.48
CA CYS A 127 -14.02 -11.58 17.95
C CYS A 127 -12.62 -12.15 17.81
N ASP A 128 -12.13 -12.90 18.80
CA ASP A 128 -10.82 -13.55 18.75
C ASP A 128 -10.73 -14.58 17.62
N PHE A 129 -11.76 -15.40 17.44
CA PHE A 129 -11.84 -16.36 16.34
C PHE A 129 -11.83 -15.67 14.96
N ARG A 130 -12.66 -14.63 14.76
CA ARG A 130 -12.74 -13.90 13.48
C ARG A 130 -11.46 -13.11 13.19
N LYS A 131 -10.84 -12.52 14.21
CA LYS A 131 -9.54 -11.84 14.11
C LYS A 131 -8.46 -12.77 13.54
N ASP A 132 -8.37 -13.99 14.06
CA ASP A 132 -7.40 -14.98 13.59
C ASP A 132 -7.73 -15.47 12.18
N LEU A 133 -9.02 -15.65 11.86
CA LEU A 133 -9.49 -16.05 10.54
C LEU A 133 -9.20 -15.00 9.46
N MET A 134 -9.42 -13.71 9.75
CA MET A 134 -9.10 -12.58 8.86
C MET A 134 -7.59 -12.55 8.57
N ARG A 135 -6.76 -12.60 9.62
CA ARG A 135 -5.29 -12.66 9.47
C ARG A 135 -4.85 -13.85 8.64
N LEU A 136 -5.38 -15.04 8.92
CA LEU A 136 -5.04 -16.25 8.18
C LEU A 136 -5.46 -16.15 6.70
N SER A 137 -6.61 -15.53 6.40
CA SER A 137 -7.06 -15.32 5.02
C SER A 137 -6.11 -14.41 4.24
N LEU A 138 -5.61 -13.33 4.86
CA LEU A 138 -4.62 -12.44 4.25
C LEU A 138 -3.26 -13.11 4.04
N VAL A 139 -2.80 -13.91 5.01
CA VAL A 139 -1.54 -14.68 4.87
C VAL A 139 -1.64 -15.67 3.71
N ARG A 140 -2.73 -16.45 3.64
CA ARG A 140 -2.94 -17.42 2.56
C ARG A 140 -3.08 -16.75 1.19
N LEU A 141 -3.70 -15.57 1.13
CA LEU A 141 -3.76 -14.76 -0.10
C LEU A 141 -2.36 -14.43 -0.61
N ARG A 142 -1.47 -14.00 0.28
CA ARG A 142 -0.09 -13.69 -0.06
C ARG A 142 0.71 -14.91 -0.50
N GLU A 143 0.57 -16.03 0.21
CA GLU A 143 1.20 -17.30 -0.18
C GLU A 143 0.74 -17.73 -1.58
N TYR A 144 -0.56 -17.61 -1.86
CA TYR A 144 -1.12 -17.91 -3.17
C TYR A 144 -0.52 -17.03 -4.28
N GLN A 145 -0.40 -15.72 -4.07
CA GLN A 145 0.23 -14.82 -5.04
C GLN A 145 1.69 -15.22 -5.32
N LYS A 146 2.48 -15.51 -4.27
CA LYS A 146 3.84 -16.04 -4.43
C LYS A 146 3.89 -17.35 -5.21
N THR A 147 2.93 -18.26 -5.01
CA THR A 147 2.87 -19.49 -5.81
C THR A 147 2.52 -19.24 -7.27
N GLN A 148 1.66 -18.26 -7.57
CA GLN A 148 1.33 -17.86 -8.95
C GLN A 148 2.55 -17.28 -9.66
N GLU A 149 3.34 -16.45 -8.98
CA GLU A 149 4.60 -15.90 -9.51
C GLU A 149 5.63 -17.00 -9.82
N ASN A 150 5.76 -17.99 -8.93
CA ASN A 150 6.69 -19.10 -9.10
C ASN A 150 6.22 -20.14 -10.14
N SER A 151 4.90 -20.27 -10.35
CA SER A 151 4.31 -21.24 -11.28
C SER A 151 4.12 -20.68 -12.69
N ALA A 152 4.14 -19.35 -12.87
CA ALA A 152 4.19 -18.75 -14.18
C ALA A 152 5.55 -19.09 -14.83
N PRO A 153 5.60 -19.83 -15.96
CA PRO A 153 6.82 -19.86 -16.73
C PRO A 153 7.14 -18.41 -17.09
N SER A 154 8.40 -18.00 -16.90
CA SER A 154 8.99 -16.70 -17.25
C SER A 154 8.60 -16.21 -18.67
N GLY A 155 7.34 -15.80 -18.84
CA GLY A 155 6.67 -15.73 -20.14
C GLY A 155 5.38 -14.91 -20.12
N ARG A 156 5.07 -14.20 -19.03
CA ARG A 156 4.35 -12.94 -19.16
C ARG A 156 5.38 -11.91 -19.58
N SER A 157 5.24 -11.45 -20.81
CA SER A 157 5.97 -10.33 -21.40
C SER A 157 6.05 -9.16 -20.41
N ARG A 158 7.10 -9.11 -19.58
CA ARG A 158 7.76 -7.83 -19.30
C ARG A 158 8.15 -7.35 -20.68
N ILE A 159 7.65 -6.19 -21.10
CA ILE A 159 7.94 -5.58 -22.40
C ILE A 159 9.46 -5.61 -22.60
N GLY A 160 9.90 -6.65 -23.28
CA GLY A 160 11.28 -7.00 -23.56
C GLY A 160 11.33 -7.04 -25.07
N VAL A 161 11.60 -5.88 -25.65
CA VAL A 161 11.97 -5.80 -27.05
C VAL A 161 13.27 -6.59 -27.19
N SER A 162 13.18 -7.75 -27.84
CA SER A 162 14.31 -8.63 -28.10
C SER A 162 15.39 -7.89 -28.91
N ASN A 163 16.58 -7.81 -28.32
CA ASN A 163 17.82 -7.27 -28.88
C ASN A 163 18.19 -7.85 -30.25
N ARG A 164 18.86 -7.03 -31.07
CA ARG A 164 20.05 -7.48 -31.82
C ARG A 164 21.11 -6.38 -31.86
N SER A 165 22.19 -6.58 -31.11
CA SER A 165 23.58 -6.35 -31.53
C SER A 165 24.50 -7.05 -30.53
N LEU A 166 25.59 -7.60 -31.06
CA LEU A 166 26.45 -8.61 -30.47
C LEU A 166 27.24 -8.08 -29.26
N ASP A 167 27.57 -8.96 -28.29
CA ASP A 167 28.99 -9.21 -27.99
C ASP A 167 29.21 -10.38 -27.03
N LEU A 168 30.15 -11.23 -27.43
CA LEU A 168 30.72 -12.35 -26.71
C LEU A 168 31.66 -11.83 -25.61
N VAL A 169 31.41 -12.17 -24.34
CA VAL A 169 32.44 -12.05 -23.28
C VAL A 169 32.44 -13.30 -22.41
N PRO A 170 33.59 -13.99 -22.22
CA PRO A 170 33.68 -15.20 -21.39
C PRO A 170 33.74 -14.84 -19.88
N PRO A 171 33.37 -15.79 -18.99
CA PRO A 171 33.29 -15.54 -17.56
C PRO A 171 34.68 -15.58 -16.92
N GLY A 172 35.11 -14.50 -16.23
CA GLY A 172 36.37 -14.58 -15.48
C GLY A 172 37.11 -13.30 -15.10
N ARG A 173 36.52 -12.10 -15.15
CA ARG A 173 37.18 -10.90 -14.60
C ARG A 173 36.36 -10.23 -13.50
N LYS A 174 36.96 -10.15 -12.31
CA LYS A 174 36.56 -9.23 -11.24
C LYS A 174 36.46 -7.82 -11.84
N ARG A 175 35.30 -7.17 -11.71
CA ARG A 175 35.02 -5.83 -12.26
C ARG A 175 35.83 -4.76 -11.49
N PRO A 176 36.30 -3.69 -12.16
CA PRO A 176 37.14 -2.67 -11.54
C PRO A 176 36.34 -1.76 -10.58
N PRO A 177 36.99 -1.09 -9.60
CA PRO A 177 36.32 -0.37 -8.50
C PRO A 177 35.63 0.95 -8.90
N ASN A 178 35.69 1.36 -10.17
CA ASN A 178 35.39 2.74 -10.61
C ASN A 178 34.16 2.86 -11.52
N LYS A 179 33.14 2.00 -11.40
CA LYS A 179 31.83 2.31 -12.00
C LYS A 179 31.12 3.32 -11.11
N ALA A 180 30.83 4.50 -11.65
CA ALA A 180 30.16 5.59 -10.94
C ALA A 180 28.92 5.08 -10.19
N TYR A 181 28.81 5.47 -8.93
CA TYR A 181 27.54 5.43 -8.20
C TYR A 181 26.60 6.39 -8.94
N GLY A 182 25.66 5.85 -9.70
CA GLY A 182 24.76 6.68 -10.51
C GLY A 182 23.70 5.82 -11.16
N LEU A 183 22.43 6.18 -10.91
CA LEU A 183 21.28 5.92 -11.77
C LEU A 183 21.32 4.57 -12.51
N VAL A 184 21.43 3.48 -11.77
CA VAL A 184 21.43 2.13 -12.34
C VAL A 184 19.97 1.72 -12.51
N TRP A 185 19.43 1.89 -13.72
CA TRP A 185 18.25 1.16 -14.16
C TRP A 185 18.68 -0.20 -14.72
N ASP A 186 19.11 -1.09 -13.84
CA ASP A 186 19.22 -2.50 -14.18
C ASP A 186 18.27 -3.23 -13.24
N ALA A 187 17.10 -3.62 -13.77
CA ALA A 187 16.06 -4.34 -13.03
C ALA A 187 16.58 -5.67 -12.44
N ASN A 188 17.76 -6.15 -12.90
CA ASN A 188 18.45 -7.32 -12.35
C ASN A 188 19.59 -6.96 -11.37
N SER A 189 19.99 -5.69 -11.26
CA SER A 189 20.97 -5.24 -10.25
C SER A 189 20.28 -4.99 -8.90
N ARG A 190 19.86 -6.07 -8.24
CA ARG A 190 19.50 -6.04 -6.81
C ARG A 190 20.78 -5.80 -5.99
N ARG A 191 21.21 -4.55 -5.79
CA ARG A 191 22.41 -4.27 -4.98
C ARG A 191 22.04 -4.21 -3.50
N GLY A 192 22.41 -5.26 -2.77
CA GLY A 192 22.44 -5.23 -1.31
C GLY A 192 21.07 -5.25 -0.60
N MET A 193 20.02 -5.76 -1.26
CA MET A 193 18.82 -6.25 -0.56
C MET A 193 19.17 -7.62 0.03
N ALA A 194 18.94 -7.83 1.33
CA ALA A 194 19.07 -9.14 1.95
C ALA A 194 18.02 -10.10 1.36
N GLU A 195 18.32 -11.40 1.29
CA GLU A 195 17.35 -12.41 0.86
C GLU A 195 16.06 -12.29 1.70
N GLY A 196 14.94 -11.92 1.07
CA GLY A 196 13.62 -11.82 1.71
C GLY A 196 13.06 -10.41 1.92
N GLU A 197 13.84 -9.34 1.72
CA GLU A 197 13.35 -7.94 1.75
C GLU A 197 13.20 -7.40 0.33
N ASP A 198 12.14 -7.82 -0.37
CA ASP A 198 11.78 -7.25 -1.66
C ASP A 198 10.80 -6.08 -1.46
N LEU A 199 11.12 -4.93 -2.07
CA LEU A 199 10.19 -3.80 -2.18
C LEU A 199 9.15 -4.14 -3.25
N ASP A 200 8.26 -5.08 -2.92
CA ASP A 200 7.15 -5.48 -3.76
C ASP A 200 5.84 -4.96 -3.18
N SER A 201 5.23 -4.02 -3.89
CA SER A 201 3.98 -3.34 -3.52
C SER A 201 2.73 -4.08 -3.98
N GLU A 202 2.83 -5.06 -4.89
CA GLU A 202 1.66 -5.73 -5.47
C GLU A 202 0.91 -6.54 -4.41
N HIS A 203 1.64 -7.37 -3.67
CA HIS A 203 1.13 -8.12 -2.52
C HIS A 203 0.48 -7.22 -1.46
N TYR A 204 1.09 -6.06 -1.18
CA TYR A 204 0.56 -5.10 -0.21
C TYR A 204 -0.76 -4.48 -0.69
N ASN A 205 -0.86 -4.10 -1.96
CA ASN A 205 -2.08 -3.55 -2.55
C ASN A 205 -3.24 -4.56 -2.55
N THR A 206 -2.97 -5.81 -2.91
CA THR A 206 -3.99 -6.86 -2.82
C THR A 206 -4.43 -7.07 -1.38
N SER A 207 -3.49 -7.04 -0.42
CA SER A 207 -3.79 -7.17 1.01
C SER A 207 -4.65 -6.00 1.54
N LEU A 208 -4.39 -4.75 1.11
CA LEU A 208 -5.22 -3.58 1.47
C LEU A 208 -6.67 -3.74 1.01
N SER A 209 -6.85 -4.17 -0.23
CA SER A 209 -8.17 -4.37 -0.85
C SER A 209 -8.93 -5.51 -0.16
N ALA A 210 -8.25 -6.64 0.02
CA ALA A 210 -8.81 -7.79 0.71
C ALA A 210 -9.19 -7.47 2.16
N PHE A 211 -8.43 -6.60 2.84
CA PHE A 211 -8.76 -6.16 4.19
C PHE A 211 -10.10 -5.41 4.26
N ILE A 212 -10.38 -4.52 3.31
CA ILE A 212 -11.67 -3.82 3.24
C ILE A 212 -12.81 -4.82 3.02
N LEU A 213 -12.67 -5.71 2.02
CA LEU A 213 -13.67 -6.74 1.72
C LEU A 213 -13.96 -7.65 2.93
N LEU A 214 -12.91 -8.10 3.61
CA LEU A 214 -13.03 -8.94 4.80
C LEU A 214 -13.69 -8.17 5.96
N PHE A 215 -13.34 -6.89 6.15
CA PHE A 215 -13.92 -6.06 7.19
C PHE A 215 -15.42 -5.83 6.97
N GLU A 216 -15.83 -5.51 5.75
CA GLU A 216 -17.23 -5.29 5.41
C GLU A 216 -18.05 -6.56 5.58
N ASN A 217 -17.48 -7.71 5.22
CA ASN A 217 -18.07 -9.01 5.49
C ASN A 217 -18.20 -9.31 6.99
N ASP A 218 -17.17 -9.04 7.80
CA ASP A 218 -17.24 -9.21 9.26
C ASP A 218 -18.28 -8.31 9.92
N ARG A 219 -18.37 -7.06 9.45
CA ARG A 219 -19.40 -6.11 9.88
C ARG A 219 -20.81 -6.62 9.54
N SER A 220 -21.00 -7.11 8.32
CA SER A 220 -22.28 -7.72 7.89
C SER A 220 -22.62 -8.95 8.73
N LEU A 221 -21.65 -9.82 9.00
CA LEU A 221 -21.84 -11.01 9.82
C LEU A 221 -22.22 -10.68 11.26
N LEU A 222 -21.59 -9.68 11.88
CA LEU A 222 -21.97 -9.22 13.21
C LEU A 222 -23.44 -8.77 13.27
N ASP A 223 -23.90 -8.05 12.24
CA ASP A 223 -25.30 -7.61 12.13
C ASP A 223 -26.26 -8.79 11.94
N ARG A 224 -25.95 -9.72 11.03
CA ARG A 224 -26.80 -10.91 10.78
C ARG A 224 -26.87 -11.85 11.98
N LEU A 225 -25.74 -12.09 12.65
CA LEU A 225 -25.68 -13.01 13.79
C LEU A 225 -26.33 -12.40 15.05
N LYS A 226 -26.49 -11.08 15.13
CA LYS A 226 -27.09 -10.35 16.27
C LYS A 226 -26.47 -10.73 17.61
N LEU A 227 -25.15 -10.96 17.63
CA LEU A 227 -24.42 -11.34 18.84
C LEU A 227 -24.19 -10.15 19.79
N SER A 228 -24.19 -8.92 19.28
CA SER A 228 -24.08 -7.68 20.04
C SER A 228 -25.45 -7.17 20.49
N SER A 229 -25.55 -6.66 21.72
CA SER A 229 -26.81 -6.11 22.25
C SER A 229 -27.04 -4.64 21.89
N ASN A 230 -25.99 -3.89 21.56
CA ASN A 230 -26.07 -2.47 21.22
C ASN A 230 -24.98 -2.09 20.20
N SER A 231 -25.10 -0.88 19.65
CA SER A 231 -24.18 -0.35 18.64
C SER A 231 -22.74 -0.15 19.15
N HIS A 232 -22.56 0.13 20.44
CA HIS A 232 -21.24 0.29 21.05
C HIS A 232 -20.47 -1.03 21.12
N GLU A 233 -21.13 -2.12 21.53
CA GLU A 233 -20.57 -3.48 21.50
C GLU A 233 -20.22 -3.92 20.08
N ALA A 234 -21.10 -3.67 19.11
CA ALA A 234 -20.84 -3.99 17.70
C ALA A 234 -19.60 -3.25 17.18
N ARG A 235 -19.49 -1.95 17.47
CA ARG A 235 -18.33 -1.13 17.09
C ARG A 235 -17.03 -1.64 17.73
N PHE A 236 -17.05 -1.96 19.02
CA PHE A 236 -15.87 -2.47 19.71
C PHE A 236 -15.48 -3.88 19.24
N ALA A 237 -16.46 -4.73 18.91
CA ALA A 237 -16.23 -6.02 18.27
C ALA A 237 -15.52 -5.87 16.91
N CYS A 238 -16.01 -5.00 16.03
CA CYS A 238 -15.36 -4.66 14.76
C CYS A 238 -13.88 -4.22 14.95
N ILE A 239 -13.63 -3.31 15.89
CA ILE A 239 -12.26 -2.85 16.22
C ILE A 239 -11.38 -4.01 16.68
N THR A 240 -11.92 -4.93 17.47
CA THR A 240 -11.19 -6.10 18.01
C THR A 240 -10.85 -7.11 16.91
N ILE A 241 -11.79 -7.38 16.01
CA ILE A 241 -11.61 -8.29 14.87
C ILE A 241 -10.50 -7.78 13.94
N CYS A 242 -10.55 -6.50 13.56
CA CYS A 242 -9.58 -5.93 12.63
C CYS A 242 -8.19 -5.66 13.23
N LYS A 243 -8.07 -5.65 14.56
CA LYS A 243 -6.84 -5.21 15.26
C LYS A 243 -5.59 -5.91 14.74
N GLY A 244 -5.67 -7.22 14.53
CA GLY A 244 -4.53 -7.98 14.05
C GLY A 244 -4.10 -7.54 12.64
N ALA A 245 -5.01 -7.68 11.68
CA ALA A 245 -4.75 -7.39 10.28
C ALA A 245 -4.37 -5.92 10.03
N ALA A 246 -5.03 -4.97 10.69
CA ALA A 246 -4.73 -3.55 10.56
C ALA A 246 -3.30 -3.22 11.01
N ASN A 247 -2.85 -3.78 12.14
CA ASN A 247 -1.49 -3.57 12.62
C ASN A 247 -0.44 -4.20 11.70
N ASP A 248 -0.72 -5.36 11.11
CA ASP A 248 0.18 -6.02 10.17
C ASP A 248 0.35 -5.16 8.91
N LEU A 249 -0.76 -4.68 8.33
CA LEU A 249 -0.75 -3.76 7.18
C LEU A 249 0.00 -2.46 7.49
N LEU A 250 -0.24 -1.85 8.65
CA LEU A 250 0.48 -0.64 9.06
C LEU A 250 1.98 -0.92 9.21
N SER A 251 2.37 -2.06 9.78
CA SER A 251 3.78 -2.44 9.95
C SER A 251 4.48 -2.65 8.60
N GLU A 252 3.78 -3.25 7.64
CA GLU A 252 4.28 -3.52 6.30
C GLU A 252 4.36 -2.25 5.44
N GLY A 253 3.35 -1.40 5.47
CA GLY A 253 3.41 -0.09 4.81
C GLY A 253 4.59 0.75 5.33
N ASN A 254 4.85 0.71 6.64
CA ASN A 254 6.04 1.35 7.21
C ASN A 254 7.35 0.68 6.78
N LEU A 255 7.36 -0.63 6.53
CA LEU A 255 8.52 -1.32 5.96
C LEU A 255 8.79 -0.83 4.54
N LEU A 256 7.76 -0.66 3.69
CA LEU A 256 7.92 -0.11 2.33
C LEU A 256 8.56 1.29 2.36
N VAL A 257 8.13 2.16 3.27
CA VAL A 257 8.76 3.49 3.46
C VAL A 257 10.25 3.36 3.81
N ARG A 258 10.60 2.48 4.74
CA ARG A 258 12.00 2.26 5.14
C ARG A 258 12.84 1.68 4.00
N LEU A 259 12.31 0.71 3.26
CA LEU A 259 12.98 0.10 2.12
C LEU A 259 13.18 1.13 1.00
N MET A 260 12.19 1.99 0.75
CA MET A 260 12.33 3.10 -0.19
C MET A 260 13.46 4.04 0.23
N ASN A 261 13.52 4.44 1.50
CA ASN A 261 14.59 5.31 1.98
C ASN A 261 15.99 4.71 1.76
N ARG A 262 16.15 3.39 1.96
CA ARG A 262 17.40 2.69 1.66
C ARG A 262 17.69 2.69 0.15
N ALA A 263 16.70 2.44 -0.70
CA ALA A 263 16.83 2.48 -2.16
C ALA A 263 17.23 3.88 -2.67
N THR A 264 16.58 4.94 -2.14
CA THR A 264 16.92 6.34 -2.42
C THR A 264 18.37 6.64 -2.05
N GLY A 265 18.83 6.20 -0.88
CA GLY A 265 20.24 6.35 -0.45
C GLY A 265 21.25 5.61 -1.33
N ARG A 266 20.82 4.56 -2.05
CA ARG A 266 21.65 3.83 -3.03
C ARG A 266 21.58 4.43 -4.45
N GLY A 267 20.74 5.42 -4.68
CA GLY A 267 20.46 5.96 -6.02
C GLY A 267 19.60 5.03 -6.89
N GLU A 268 18.84 4.12 -6.29
CA GLU A 268 17.91 3.19 -6.95
C GLU A 268 16.52 3.85 -7.11
N PHE A 269 16.49 5.04 -7.71
CA PHE A 269 15.28 5.88 -7.76
C PHE A 269 14.10 5.23 -8.51
N HIS A 270 14.38 4.29 -9.41
CA HIS A 270 13.37 3.52 -10.13
C HIS A 270 12.39 2.79 -9.22
N MET A 271 12.83 2.45 -8.01
CA MET A 271 12.01 1.76 -7.03
C MET A 271 10.80 2.59 -6.58
N ILE A 272 10.82 3.93 -6.78
CA ILE A 272 9.72 4.84 -6.42
C ILE A 272 8.36 4.38 -6.93
N ILE A 273 8.33 3.72 -8.09
CA ILE A 273 7.12 3.13 -8.69
C ILE A 273 6.36 2.28 -7.67
N SER A 274 7.07 1.53 -6.81
CA SER A 274 6.43 0.71 -5.77
C SER A 274 5.62 1.56 -4.78
N LEU A 275 6.11 2.73 -4.37
CA LEU A 275 5.32 3.62 -3.49
C LEU A 275 4.19 4.32 -4.25
N LEU A 276 4.40 4.69 -5.52
CA LEU A 276 3.38 5.32 -6.35
C LEU A 276 2.20 4.37 -6.57
N VAL A 277 2.47 3.08 -6.79
CA VAL A 277 1.47 2.01 -6.90
C VAL A 277 0.66 1.87 -5.61
N VAL A 278 1.29 1.99 -4.44
CA VAL A 278 0.58 1.97 -3.15
C VAL A 278 -0.27 3.22 -2.93
N LEU A 279 0.27 4.40 -3.20
CA LEU A 279 -0.46 5.66 -3.07
C LEU A 279 -1.66 5.71 -4.02
N ARG A 280 -1.49 5.25 -5.26
CA ARG A 280 -2.60 5.08 -6.19
C ARG A 280 -3.68 4.18 -5.60
N ARG A 281 -3.30 3.07 -4.96
CA ARG A 281 -4.28 2.16 -4.36
C ARG A 281 -5.04 2.77 -3.20
N PHE A 282 -4.37 3.51 -2.32
CA PHE A 282 -5.06 4.26 -1.26
C PHE A 282 -6.04 5.29 -1.82
N SER A 283 -5.71 5.91 -2.96
CA SER A 283 -6.59 6.85 -3.65
C SER A 283 -7.84 6.16 -4.20
N GLU A 284 -7.68 5.03 -4.88
CA GLU A 284 -8.78 4.22 -5.42
C GLU A 284 -9.72 3.70 -4.31
N LEU A 285 -9.16 3.31 -3.17
CA LEU A 285 -9.90 2.78 -2.02
C LEU A 285 -10.37 3.86 -1.03
N ALA A 286 -10.10 5.14 -1.29
CA ALA A 286 -10.24 6.18 -0.28
C ALA A 286 -11.66 6.30 0.29
N LYS A 287 -12.68 6.24 -0.56
CA LYS A 287 -14.09 6.32 -0.12
C LYS A 287 -14.42 5.20 0.87
N SER A 288 -14.12 3.96 0.52
CA SER A 288 -14.34 2.79 1.39
C SER A 288 -13.49 2.87 2.66
N PHE A 289 -12.23 3.32 2.56
CA PHE A 289 -11.37 3.54 3.73
C PHE A 289 -11.98 4.57 4.69
N THR A 290 -12.38 5.74 4.21
CA THR A 290 -12.92 6.81 5.05
C THR A 290 -14.22 6.40 5.74
N GLU A 291 -15.11 5.69 5.03
CA GLU A 291 -16.33 5.16 5.62
C GLU A 291 -16.06 4.09 6.69
N ASN A 292 -15.13 3.17 6.43
CA ASN A 292 -14.78 2.09 7.33
C ASN A 292 -13.97 2.57 8.55
N LEU A 293 -13.09 3.55 8.38
CA LEU A 293 -12.30 4.18 9.46
C LEU A 293 -13.17 4.99 10.43
N LYS A 294 -14.34 5.48 10.03
CA LYS A 294 -15.32 6.06 10.97
C LYS A 294 -15.76 5.05 12.02
N ILE A 295 -15.77 3.75 11.73
CA ILE A 295 -16.04 2.67 12.69
C ILE A 295 -14.75 2.29 13.42
N LEU A 296 -13.67 2.12 12.65
CA LEU A 296 -12.33 1.77 13.13
C LEU A 296 -11.53 2.98 13.61
N ALA A 297 -12.15 3.87 14.38
CA ALA A 297 -11.57 5.17 14.77
C ALA A 297 -10.13 5.11 15.34
N PRO A 298 -9.72 4.10 16.15
CA PRO A 298 -8.33 3.99 16.63
C PRO A 298 -7.29 3.83 15.51
N TYR A 299 -7.69 3.34 14.34
CA TYR A 299 -6.80 3.14 13.18
C TYR A 299 -6.87 4.29 12.17
N SER A 300 -7.80 5.24 12.32
CA SER A 300 -7.94 6.36 11.40
C SER A 300 -6.65 7.19 11.29
N GLN A 301 -6.11 7.62 12.43
CA GLN A 301 -4.86 8.38 12.46
C GLN A 301 -3.66 7.55 11.97
N PRO A 302 -3.41 6.31 12.46
CA PRO A 302 -2.31 5.48 11.96
C PRO A 302 -2.27 5.28 10.44
N PHE A 303 -3.43 5.08 9.78
CA PHE A 303 -3.49 4.94 8.32
C PHE A 303 -3.25 6.27 7.60
N ASN A 304 -3.82 7.38 8.11
CA ASN A 304 -3.54 8.71 7.57
C ASN A 304 -2.05 9.08 7.67
N ASP A 305 -1.44 8.83 8.84
CA ASP A 305 -0.01 9.05 9.04
C ASP A 305 0.85 8.16 8.12
N LEU A 306 0.39 6.95 7.82
CA LEU A 306 1.08 6.07 6.87
C LEU A 306 1.04 6.65 5.45
N VAL A 307 -0.12 7.11 4.98
CA VAL A 307 -0.26 7.75 3.67
C VAL A 307 0.61 9.00 3.59
N HIS A 308 0.62 9.83 4.64
CA HIS A 308 1.51 10.99 4.74
C HIS A 308 2.98 10.59 4.62
N ARG A 309 3.44 9.58 5.36
CA ARG A 309 4.82 9.08 5.28
C ARG A 309 5.18 8.54 3.90
N LEU A 310 4.28 7.79 3.26
CA LEU A 310 4.47 7.29 1.89
C LEU A 310 4.64 8.45 0.90
N ARG A 311 3.82 9.50 1.02
CA ARG A 311 3.92 10.72 0.22
C ARG A 311 5.23 11.46 0.46
N VAL A 312 5.60 11.70 1.73
CA VAL A 312 6.83 12.42 2.09
C VAL A 312 8.06 11.68 1.55
N GLN A 313 8.11 10.36 1.71
CA GLN A 313 9.21 9.56 1.17
C GLN A 313 9.27 9.59 -0.36
N SER A 314 8.11 9.59 -1.03
CA SER A 314 8.04 9.72 -2.49
C SER A 314 8.54 11.09 -2.95
N ARG A 315 8.13 12.18 -2.29
CA ARG A 315 8.61 13.54 -2.55
C ARG A 315 10.13 13.64 -2.38
N GLN A 316 10.66 13.14 -1.26
CA GLN A 316 12.09 13.12 -0.98
C GLN A 316 12.87 12.34 -2.05
N THR A 317 12.31 11.25 -2.57
CA THR A 317 12.93 10.43 -3.62
C THR A 317 12.98 11.19 -4.96
N LEU A 318 11.91 11.89 -5.33
CA LEU A 318 11.87 12.77 -6.51
C LEU A 318 12.89 13.92 -6.40
N ASP A 319 12.99 14.57 -5.23
CA ASP A 319 13.93 15.66 -4.99
C ASP A 319 15.38 15.15 -4.99
N SER A 320 15.64 13.99 -4.37
CA SER A 320 16.96 13.35 -4.36
C SER A 320 17.43 12.93 -5.75
N PHE A 321 16.50 12.50 -6.62
CA PHE A 321 16.80 12.22 -8.02
C PHE A 321 17.29 13.48 -8.75
N VAL A 322 16.58 14.60 -8.61
CA VAL A 322 17.01 15.89 -9.20
C VAL A 322 18.38 16.32 -8.66
N GLN A 323 18.64 16.12 -7.37
CA GLN A 323 19.95 16.41 -6.77
C GLN A 323 21.06 15.52 -7.36
N GLN A 324 20.80 14.23 -7.63
CA GLN A 324 21.77 13.35 -8.29
C GLN A 324 22.06 13.76 -9.74
N LEU A 325 21.14 14.47 -10.40
CA LEU A 325 21.35 15.01 -11.73
C LEU A 325 22.16 16.32 -11.74
N SER A 326 22.43 16.92 -10.58
CA SER A 326 23.15 18.20 -10.52
C SER A 326 24.59 18.09 -11.09
N PRO A 327 25.16 19.16 -11.66
CA PRO A 327 26.49 19.12 -12.30
C PRO A 327 27.65 18.73 -11.36
N THR A 328 27.43 18.81 -10.06
CA THR A 328 28.40 18.44 -9.01
C THR A 328 28.32 16.96 -8.61
N ALA A 329 27.30 16.24 -9.09
CA ALA A 329 27.06 14.85 -8.76
C ALA A 329 27.58 13.90 -9.86
N GLY A 330 28.31 12.86 -9.44
CA GLY A 330 28.77 11.77 -10.30
C GLY A 330 30.17 11.95 -10.89
N GLY A 331 30.57 10.98 -11.73
CA GLY A 331 31.87 10.98 -12.38
C GLY A 331 31.93 11.87 -13.61
N ASN A 332 33.13 12.40 -13.88
CA ASN A 332 33.46 13.26 -15.02
C ASN A 332 33.71 12.49 -16.33
N LEU A 333 33.34 11.21 -16.38
CA LEU A 333 33.57 10.38 -17.56
C LEU A 333 32.65 10.82 -18.70
N VAL A 334 33.23 11.06 -19.86
CA VAL A 334 32.50 11.41 -21.10
C VAL A 334 32.84 10.41 -22.21
N PRO A 335 31.89 10.08 -23.12
CA PRO A 335 32.16 9.20 -24.25
C PRO A 335 33.21 9.80 -25.20
N PRO A 336 34.24 9.07 -25.64
CA PRO A 336 35.28 9.64 -26.51
C PRO A 336 34.76 10.08 -27.89
N ASP A 337 33.62 9.55 -28.31
CA ASP A 337 32.96 9.83 -29.59
C ASP A 337 31.88 10.91 -29.51
N ALA A 338 31.78 11.63 -28.38
CA ALA A 338 30.78 12.68 -28.17
C ALA A 338 29.32 12.21 -28.37
N THR A 339 29.04 10.93 -28.13
CA THR A 339 27.68 10.36 -28.20
C THR A 339 26.79 10.77 -27.02
N VAL A 340 25.51 10.36 -27.07
CA VAL A 340 24.55 10.59 -26.00
C VAL A 340 25.03 9.93 -24.71
N HIS A 341 25.04 10.70 -23.62
CA HIS A 341 25.50 10.22 -22.33
C HIS A 341 24.39 9.42 -21.62
N GLU A 342 24.77 8.34 -20.93
CA GLU A 342 23.85 7.46 -20.17
C GLU A 342 22.93 8.22 -19.21
N LEU A 343 23.46 9.18 -18.44
CA LEU A 343 22.70 10.16 -17.63
C LEU A 343 21.44 10.71 -18.33
N ALA A 344 21.56 11.18 -19.58
CA ALA A 344 20.43 11.76 -20.31
C ALA A 344 19.40 10.68 -20.67
N SER A 345 19.86 9.50 -21.10
CA SER A 345 18.99 8.35 -21.38
C SER A 345 18.23 7.87 -20.13
N ASN A 346 18.94 7.67 -19.02
CA ASN A 346 18.35 7.16 -17.77
C ASN A 346 17.39 8.17 -17.14
N ALA A 347 17.68 9.48 -17.24
CA ALA A 347 16.78 10.50 -16.73
C ALA A 347 15.46 10.56 -17.50
N LEU A 348 15.49 10.46 -18.83
CA LEU A 348 14.27 10.46 -19.64
C LEU A 348 13.48 9.18 -19.48
N LEU A 349 14.14 8.02 -19.37
CA LEU A 349 13.48 6.75 -19.06
C LEU A 349 12.76 6.82 -17.72
N PHE A 350 13.37 7.43 -16.70
CA PHE A 350 12.73 7.63 -15.41
C PHE A 350 11.46 8.47 -15.53
N LEU A 351 11.51 9.60 -16.25
CA LEU A 351 10.34 10.44 -16.50
C LEU A 351 9.24 9.68 -17.26
N GLU A 352 9.60 8.89 -18.27
CA GLU A 352 8.64 8.08 -19.03
C GLU A 352 7.90 7.09 -18.12
N LYS A 353 8.58 6.46 -17.15
CA LYS A 353 7.93 5.55 -16.21
C LYS A 353 7.01 6.25 -15.21
N LEU A 354 7.28 7.51 -14.88
CA LEU A 354 6.40 8.29 -14.02
C LEU A 354 5.08 8.68 -14.71
N MET A 355 5.00 8.68 -16.05
CA MET A 355 3.78 9.02 -16.79
C MET A 355 2.58 8.14 -16.41
N GLU A 356 2.78 6.85 -16.13
CA GLU A 356 1.69 5.94 -15.72
C GLU A 356 1.05 6.36 -14.38
N TYR A 357 1.76 7.17 -13.59
CA TYR A 357 1.35 7.65 -12.28
C TYR A 357 1.27 9.19 -12.22
N GLU A 358 1.09 9.86 -13.37
CA GLU A 358 1.07 11.31 -13.49
C GLU A 358 0.19 11.98 -12.42
N SER A 359 -1.05 11.52 -12.27
CA SER A 359 -2.00 12.08 -11.29
C SER A 359 -1.47 12.01 -9.86
N ILE A 360 -0.85 10.90 -9.48
CA ILE A 360 -0.28 10.69 -8.15
C ILE A 360 1.01 11.52 -7.98
N VAL A 361 1.83 11.64 -9.02
CA VAL A 361 3.03 12.48 -9.00
C VAL A 361 2.65 13.94 -8.83
N ASP A 362 1.64 14.43 -9.56
CA ASP A 362 1.10 15.78 -9.39
C ASP A 362 0.62 16.02 -7.95
N VAL A 363 -0.14 15.07 -7.38
CA VAL A 363 -0.56 15.13 -5.97
C VAL A 363 0.64 15.28 -5.05
N ILE A 364 1.66 14.42 -5.18
CA ILE A 364 2.86 14.45 -4.35
C ILE A 364 3.56 15.81 -4.45
N LEU A 365 3.64 16.37 -5.66
CA LEU A 365 4.36 17.59 -5.95
C LEU A 365 3.66 18.85 -5.44
N VAL A 366 2.32 18.90 -5.49
CA VAL A 366 1.51 20.07 -5.09
C VAL A 366 1.14 20.05 -3.60
N TRP A 367 1.20 18.89 -2.96
CA TRP A 367 0.74 18.73 -1.58
C TRP A 367 1.43 19.69 -0.61
N ASP A 368 0.63 20.63 -0.12
CA ASP A 368 1.03 21.66 0.83
C ASP A 368 0.55 21.29 2.24
N GLU A 369 1.50 21.06 3.15
CA GLU A 369 1.23 20.67 4.53
C GLU A 369 0.61 21.80 5.35
N ALA A 370 0.82 23.07 4.95
CA ALA A 370 0.19 24.20 5.61
C ALA A 370 -1.33 24.24 5.35
N SER A 371 -1.73 23.81 4.14
CA SER A 371 -3.13 23.76 3.74
C SER A 371 -3.83 22.46 4.13
N PHE A 372 -3.08 21.35 4.30
CA PHE A 372 -3.64 20.02 4.52
C PHE A 372 -2.93 19.25 5.64
N PRO A 373 -3.58 19.07 6.81
CA PRO A 373 -2.98 18.36 7.93
C PRO A 373 -2.83 16.86 7.63
N PRO A 374 -1.83 16.18 8.24
CA PRO A 374 -1.61 14.74 8.07
C PRO A 374 -2.84 13.88 8.38
N GLU A 375 -3.70 14.35 9.28
CA GLU A 375 -4.90 13.68 9.78
C GLU A 375 -5.97 13.37 8.72
N ALA A 376 -5.94 14.07 7.58
CA ALA A 376 -6.89 13.92 6.48
C ALA A 376 -6.21 13.49 5.16
N SER A 377 -5.03 12.86 5.26
CA SER A 377 -4.22 12.47 4.10
C SER A 377 -4.97 11.57 3.10
N ILE A 378 -5.77 10.60 3.57
CA ILE A 378 -6.52 9.70 2.68
C ILE A 378 -7.57 10.48 1.88
N ASP A 379 -8.36 11.32 2.56
CA ASP A 379 -9.39 12.14 1.91
C ASP A 379 -8.77 13.13 0.91
N TYR A 380 -7.65 13.74 1.27
CA TYR A 380 -6.95 14.68 0.40
C TYR A 380 -6.40 13.98 -0.85
N LEU A 381 -5.76 12.82 -0.67
CA LEU A 381 -5.26 11.99 -1.76
C LEU A 381 -6.37 11.62 -2.75
N ALA A 382 -7.58 11.35 -2.28
CA ALA A 382 -8.74 11.08 -3.13
C ALA A 382 -9.27 12.33 -3.85
N SER A 383 -9.32 13.45 -3.13
CA SER A 383 -9.86 14.71 -3.67
C SER A 383 -9.03 15.25 -4.84
N LEU A 384 -7.72 15.05 -4.78
CA LEU A 384 -6.79 15.51 -5.80
C LEU A 384 -6.78 14.60 -7.04
N THR A 385 -7.08 13.32 -6.90
CA THR A 385 -7.13 12.40 -8.04
C THR A 385 -8.49 12.38 -8.74
N SER A 386 -9.59 12.61 -8.01
CA SER A 386 -10.96 12.38 -8.53
C SER A 386 -11.42 13.40 -9.58
N ASN A 387 -11.24 14.72 -9.46
CA ASN A 387 -11.74 15.64 -10.51
C ASN A 387 -11.26 17.12 -10.44
N CYS A 388 -10.21 17.47 -9.66
CA CYS A 388 -9.86 18.88 -9.40
C CYS A 388 -8.49 19.37 -9.91
N VAL A 389 -7.84 18.65 -10.82
CA VAL A 389 -6.48 19.00 -11.27
C VAL A 389 -6.43 19.61 -12.68
N LYS A 390 -7.55 19.91 -13.35
CA LYS A 390 -7.49 20.73 -14.59
C LYS A 390 -6.83 22.11 -14.43
N GLY A 391 -6.70 22.64 -13.20
CA GLY A 391 -5.93 23.86 -12.88
C GLY A 391 -4.58 23.61 -12.20
N ARG A 392 -4.21 22.35 -11.93
CA ARG A 392 -2.97 21.93 -11.24
C ARG A 392 -2.14 20.89 -12.03
N ALA A 393 -2.59 20.51 -13.23
CA ALA A 393 -2.04 19.51 -14.17
C ALA A 393 -0.68 19.90 -14.78
N ALA A 394 0.14 20.59 -14.01
CA ALA A 394 1.34 21.25 -14.48
C ALA A 394 2.50 21.11 -13.49
N ALA A 395 2.29 20.51 -12.31
CA ALA A 395 3.37 20.30 -11.36
C ALA A 395 4.35 19.24 -11.88
N PHE A 396 3.84 18.18 -12.49
CA PHE A 396 4.66 17.19 -13.18
C PHE A 396 5.35 17.78 -14.40
N GLY A 397 4.66 18.65 -15.17
CA GLY A 397 5.29 19.44 -16.24
C GLY A 397 6.46 20.31 -15.74
N SER A 398 6.29 20.98 -14.61
CA SER A 398 7.35 21.75 -13.94
C SER A 398 8.51 20.86 -13.49
N TYR A 399 8.22 19.67 -12.95
CA TYR A 399 9.22 18.69 -12.57
C TYR A 399 10.00 18.13 -13.77
N ILE A 400 9.32 17.83 -14.89
CA ILE A 400 9.95 17.45 -16.17
C ILE A 400 10.92 18.55 -16.60
N LEU A 401 10.49 19.82 -16.58
CA LEU A 401 11.34 20.96 -16.93
C LEU A 401 12.57 21.03 -16.03
N GLN A 402 12.40 20.86 -14.72
CA GLN A 402 13.48 20.88 -13.74
C GLN A 402 14.50 19.75 -13.98
N VAL A 403 14.03 18.54 -14.22
CA VAL A 403 14.87 17.37 -14.54
C VAL A 403 15.64 17.61 -15.83
N VAL A 404 14.98 18.05 -16.90
CA VAL A 404 15.62 18.31 -18.19
C VAL A 404 16.66 19.43 -18.07
N ALA A 405 16.35 20.52 -17.36
CA ALA A 405 17.29 21.60 -17.12
C ALA A 405 18.53 21.13 -16.33
N ALA A 406 18.33 20.29 -15.31
CA ALA A 406 19.42 19.70 -14.54
C ALA A 406 20.31 18.80 -15.40
N VAL A 407 19.72 17.96 -16.26
CA VAL A 407 20.46 17.12 -17.21
C VAL A 407 21.26 17.99 -18.18
N ILE A 408 20.68 19.02 -18.79
CA ILE A 408 21.37 19.91 -19.73
C ILE A 408 22.56 20.59 -19.04
N ALA A 409 22.37 21.15 -17.84
CA ALA A 409 23.45 21.78 -17.09
C ALA A 409 24.59 20.80 -16.74
N ASN A 410 24.26 19.55 -16.42
CA ASN A 410 25.25 18.51 -16.15
C ASN A 410 26.01 18.10 -17.41
N ILE A 411 25.31 17.94 -18.54
CA ILE A 411 25.92 17.68 -19.85
C ILE A 411 26.87 18.82 -20.24
N ASP A 412 26.46 20.07 -20.05
CA ASP A 412 27.30 21.22 -20.34
C ASP A 412 28.56 21.21 -19.47
N LYS A 413 28.44 20.92 -18.16
CA LYS A 413 29.60 20.81 -17.28
C LYS A 413 30.53 19.66 -17.67
N LYS A 414 29.98 18.50 -18.01
CA LYS A 414 30.76 17.34 -18.46
C LYS A 414 31.45 17.59 -19.80
N SER A 415 30.83 18.37 -20.67
CA SER A 415 31.42 18.73 -21.96
C SER A 415 32.76 19.46 -21.81
N GLU A 416 33.00 20.15 -20.69
CA GLU A 416 34.29 20.82 -20.43
C GLU A 416 35.48 19.85 -20.39
N ASN A 417 35.23 18.54 -20.22
CA ASN A 417 36.28 17.52 -20.17
C ASN A 417 36.81 17.12 -21.54
N TYR A 418 36.19 17.55 -22.65
CA TYR A 418 36.77 17.37 -23.97
C TYR A 418 37.85 18.44 -24.24
N PRO A 419 38.96 18.07 -24.90
CA PRO A 419 40.04 19.01 -25.20
C PRO A 419 39.66 20.00 -26.30
N GLU A 420 38.90 19.54 -27.31
CA GLU A 420 38.53 20.34 -28.49
C GLU A 420 37.13 20.93 -28.36
N ASP A 421 36.98 22.23 -28.64
CA ASP A 421 35.69 22.93 -28.54
C ASP A 421 34.63 22.38 -29.50
N ILE A 422 35.05 21.86 -30.66
CA ILE A 422 34.17 21.19 -31.62
C ILE A 422 33.54 19.93 -31.00
N GLN A 423 34.34 19.11 -30.29
CA GLN A 423 33.84 17.90 -29.61
C GLN A 423 32.87 18.26 -28.48
N LYS A 424 33.12 19.36 -27.75
CA LYS A 424 32.18 19.88 -26.73
C LYS A 424 30.83 20.19 -27.34
N LEU A 425 30.83 20.94 -28.44
CA LEU A 425 29.61 21.34 -29.15
C LEU A 425 28.86 20.14 -29.72
N VAL A 426 29.55 19.17 -30.32
CA VAL A 426 28.93 17.93 -30.84
C VAL A 426 28.27 17.14 -29.70
N PHE A 427 28.97 16.94 -28.58
CA PHE A 427 28.43 16.22 -27.43
C PHE A 427 27.17 16.89 -26.88
N GLN A 428 27.24 18.21 -26.70
CA GLN A 428 26.12 19.03 -26.26
C GLN A 428 24.93 18.94 -27.23
N MET A 429 25.17 19.05 -28.53
CA MET A 429 24.13 18.97 -29.57
C MET A 429 23.47 17.60 -29.61
N ASN A 430 24.25 16.52 -29.55
CA ASN A 430 23.74 15.15 -29.57
C ASN A 430 22.80 14.88 -28.39
N ASN A 431 23.19 15.29 -27.18
CA ASN A 431 22.37 15.11 -25.99
C ASN A 431 21.11 15.97 -26.01
N VAL A 432 21.19 17.26 -26.39
CA VAL A 432 20.01 18.13 -26.50
C VAL A 432 19.04 17.63 -27.58
N GLN A 433 19.56 17.20 -28.73
CA GLN A 433 18.74 16.61 -29.80
C GLN A 433 18.04 15.33 -29.35
N TYR A 434 18.74 14.48 -28.58
CA TYR A 434 18.15 13.28 -27.99
C TYR A 434 17.02 13.60 -27.00
N ILE A 435 17.24 14.59 -26.13
CA ILE A 435 16.22 15.07 -25.17
C ILE A 435 14.98 15.54 -25.91
N ILE A 436 15.12 16.45 -26.89
CA ILE A 436 14.00 17.00 -27.65
C ILE A 436 13.24 15.87 -28.35
N LYS A 437 13.95 14.97 -29.05
CA LYS A 437 13.33 13.86 -29.77
C LYS A 437 12.55 12.94 -28.83
N THR A 438 13.12 12.63 -27.68
CA THR A 438 12.49 11.74 -26.69
C THR A 438 11.24 12.41 -26.10
N LEU A 439 11.32 13.68 -25.71
CA LEU A 439 10.16 14.45 -25.22
C LEU A 439 9.02 14.49 -26.23
N GLN A 440 9.34 14.65 -27.53
CA GLN A 440 8.33 14.65 -28.60
C GLN A 440 7.77 13.26 -28.92
N SER A 441 8.58 12.21 -28.79
CA SER A 441 8.14 10.83 -29.04
C SER A 441 7.38 10.21 -27.87
N THR A 442 7.49 10.80 -26.68
CA THR A 442 6.82 10.35 -25.45
C THR A 442 5.69 11.32 -25.11
N GLY A 443 4.69 10.89 -24.34
CA GLY A 443 3.63 11.78 -23.84
C GLY A 443 4.14 12.92 -22.93
N LEU A 444 5.45 12.98 -22.63
CA LEU A 444 6.08 14.02 -21.81
C LEU A 444 5.94 15.42 -22.41
N HIS A 445 5.88 15.56 -23.74
CA HIS A 445 5.65 16.87 -24.36
C HIS A 445 4.29 17.46 -23.97
N GLU A 446 3.24 16.64 -23.91
CA GLU A 446 1.89 17.10 -23.56
C GLU A 446 1.88 17.66 -22.15
N GLN A 447 2.47 16.93 -21.20
CA GLN A 447 2.64 17.35 -19.81
C GLN A 447 3.46 18.63 -19.66
N LEU A 448 4.56 18.74 -20.40
CA LEU A 448 5.39 19.93 -20.39
C LEU A 448 4.63 21.14 -20.95
N SER A 449 3.77 20.94 -21.94
CA SER A 449 2.98 22.01 -22.58
C SER A 449 1.89 22.53 -21.65
N LEU A 450 1.30 21.66 -20.82
CA LEU A 450 0.34 22.06 -19.78
C LEU A 450 0.95 23.04 -18.77
N TYR A 451 2.26 22.94 -18.51
CA TYR A 451 2.98 23.89 -17.65
C TYR A 451 3.52 25.09 -18.43
N GLU A 452 4.25 24.87 -19.51
CA GLU A 452 4.86 25.91 -20.32
C GLU A 452 4.91 25.51 -21.81
N ASN A 453 3.99 26.06 -22.60
CA ASN A 453 3.90 25.84 -24.06
C ASN A 453 5.20 26.16 -24.83
N SER A 454 6.03 27.10 -24.34
CA SER A 454 7.28 27.51 -25.02
C SER A 454 8.52 26.68 -24.63
N ALA A 455 8.38 25.71 -23.72
CA ALA A 455 9.54 25.00 -23.18
C ALA A 455 10.31 24.21 -24.24
N ILE A 456 9.62 23.58 -25.19
CA ILE A 456 10.27 22.89 -26.32
C ILE A 456 10.99 23.90 -27.23
N ASP A 457 10.39 25.06 -27.50
CA ASP A 457 11.01 26.09 -28.33
C ASP A 457 12.31 26.60 -27.70
N LYS A 458 12.38 26.70 -26.36
CA LYS A 458 13.62 27.04 -25.65
C LYS A 458 14.73 26.01 -25.90
N PHE A 459 14.41 24.71 -25.84
CA PHE A 459 15.38 23.66 -26.12
C PHE A 459 15.78 23.63 -27.61
N GLN A 460 14.84 23.87 -28.51
CA GLN A 460 15.12 23.96 -29.95
C GLN A 460 16.03 25.17 -30.25
N ASN A 461 15.76 26.34 -29.66
CA ASN A 461 16.61 27.52 -29.80
C ASN A 461 18.02 27.27 -29.27
N LEU A 462 18.14 26.62 -28.10
CA LEU A 462 19.44 26.21 -27.54
C LEU A 462 20.22 25.31 -28.51
N LEU A 463 19.54 24.35 -29.14
CA LEU A 463 20.16 23.49 -30.16
C LEU A 463 20.58 24.27 -31.40
N GLN A 464 19.76 25.20 -31.89
CA GLN A 464 20.05 26.01 -33.06
C GLN A 464 21.24 26.95 -32.82
N ASP A 465 21.34 27.54 -31.64
CA ASP A 465 22.47 28.40 -31.28
C ASP A 465 23.78 27.60 -31.23
N ARG A 466 23.77 26.39 -30.63
CA ARG A 466 24.93 25.48 -30.66
C ARG A 466 25.33 25.08 -32.08
N LYS A 467 24.35 24.82 -32.97
CA LYS A 467 24.60 24.54 -34.40
C LYS A 467 25.28 25.71 -35.11
N LYS A 468 24.88 26.96 -34.84
CA LYS A 468 25.50 28.14 -35.45
C LYS A 468 26.97 28.27 -35.05
N PHE A 469 27.32 27.99 -33.80
CA PHE A 469 28.71 28.00 -33.35
C PHE A 469 29.53 26.89 -33.99
N TYR A 470 28.97 25.68 -34.11
CA TYR A 470 29.63 24.55 -34.77
C TYR A 470 29.92 24.80 -36.26
N VAL A 471 29.04 25.51 -36.97
CA VAL A 471 29.24 25.84 -38.41
C VAL A 471 30.24 26.98 -38.62
N ARG A 472 30.50 27.80 -37.58
CA ARG A 472 31.39 28.96 -37.65
C ARG A 472 32.82 28.68 -37.16
N GLY A 473 33.00 27.71 -36.27
CA GLY A 473 34.30 27.18 -35.84
C GLY A 473 34.75 26.07 -36.78
#